data_AF-A0A2V5TCP1-F1
#
_entry.id   AF-A0A2V5TCP1-F1
#
_cell.length_a   1.000
_cell.length_b   1.000
_cell.length_c   1.000
_cell.angle_alpha   90.00
_cell.angle_beta   90.00
_cell.angle_gamma   90.00
#
_symmetry.space_group_name_H-M   'P 1'
#
loop_
_entity.id
_entity.type
_entity.pdbx_description
1 polymer ?
#
loop_
_entity_poly.entity_id
_entity_poly.type
_entity_poly.pdbx_seq_one_letter_code
_entity_poly.pdbx_strand_id
1 'polypeptide(L)'
;MTETRPEGYNTTNSGPGFSAAIFDGGGLYTTVGTNWVLTPDLPTAQPGSFYATRISAHVAWINSVINGPTPSDSTPTLQSSADVAGQYADESNAVVDDTSKTITIALPGGSRFYRLRACGALTIQSIQVQGGNLVLAYQ
;
A
#
# COMPACT_ATOMS: atom_id res chain seq x y z
N MET A 1 -6.90 3.54 35.97
CA MET A 1 -6.06 4.70 36.33
C MET A 1 -6.28 5.71 35.22
N THR A 2 -7.10 6.72 35.46
CA THR A 2 -7.54 7.68 34.44
C THR A 2 -6.40 8.67 34.25
N GLU A 3 -5.67 8.54 33.15
CA GLU A 3 -4.61 9.49 32.79
C GLU A 3 -5.29 10.78 32.33
N THR A 4 -5.50 11.73 33.25
CA THR A 4 -5.72 13.12 32.89
C THR A 4 -4.47 13.58 32.16
N ARG A 5 -4.57 13.75 30.84
CA ARG A 5 -3.50 14.29 29.99
C ARG A 5 -3.58 15.83 29.99
N PRO A 6 -2.76 16.57 30.75
CA PRO A 6 -2.45 17.96 30.39
C PRO A 6 -1.27 17.95 29.41
N GLU A 7 -0.78 19.13 29.01
CA GLU A 7 0.36 19.34 28.10
C GLU A 7 0.00 19.35 26.60
N GLY A 8 -0.97 20.19 26.25
CA GLY A 8 -0.99 20.82 24.93
C GLY A 8 -0.06 22.03 24.92
N TYR A 9 0.53 22.35 23.77
CA TYR A 9 1.29 23.58 23.54
C TYR A 9 0.43 24.62 22.82
N ASN A 10 0.76 25.90 22.97
CA ASN A 10 0.13 26.97 22.21
C ASN A 10 1.12 28.11 21.98
N THR A 11 0.99 28.81 20.84
CA THR A 11 1.77 30.02 20.55
C THR A 11 1.14 31.27 21.16
N THR A 12 -0.09 31.14 21.68
CA THR A 12 -0.84 32.20 22.37
C THR A 12 -1.39 31.71 23.70
N ASN A 13 -1.89 32.62 24.52
CA ASN A 13 -2.48 32.33 25.83
C ASN A 13 -3.94 31.84 25.76
N SER A 14 -4.47 31.49 24.58
CA SER A 14 -5.85 31.05 24.42
C SER A 14 -6.05 30.16 23.19
N GLY A 15 -7.15 29.42 23.14
CA GLY A 15 -7.47 28.52 22.02
C GLY A 15 -7.23 27.05 22.31
N PRO A 16 -7.44 26.18 21.31
CA PRO A 16 -7.49 24.73 21.48
C PRO A 16 -6.13 24.09 21.75
N GLY A 17 -5.03 24.81 21.55
CA GLY A 17 -3.67 24.28 21.61
C GLY A 17 -3.37 23.27 20.50
N PHE A 18 -2.15 22.72 20.52
CA PHE A 18 -1.71 21.65 19.65
C PHE A 18 -0.86 20.64 20.43
N SER A 19 -0.83 19.40 19.96
CA SER A 19 0.11 18.39 20.45
C SER A 19 1.35 18.42 19.57
N ALA A 20 2.54 18.47 20.15
CA ALA A 20 3.78 18.36 19.40
C ALA A 20 4.85 17.60 20.18
N ALA A 21 5.77 16.99 19.44
CA ALA A 21 7.04 16.53 19.95
C ALA A 21 8.06 17.68 19.77
N ILE A 22 8.41 18.36 20.86
CA ILE A 22 9.36 19.48 20.84
C ILE A 22 10.48 19.22 21.85
N PHE A 23 11.72 19.51 21.47
CA PHE A 23 12.87 19.34 22.34
C PHE A 23 13.03 20.52 23.32
N ASP A 24 12.57 21.71 22.92
CA ASP A 24 12.58 22.93 23.73
C ASP A 24 11.20 23.58 23.68
N GLY A 25 10.62 23.81 24.85
CA GLY A 25 9.31 24.46 25.03
C GLY A 25 9.41 25.97 25.29
N GLY A 26 10.61 26.55 25.34
CA GLY A 26 10.82 27.97 25.54
C GLY A 26 10.03 28.81 24.53
N GLY A 27 9.36 29.85 25.03
CA GLY A 27 8.53 30.75 24.21
C GLY A 27 7.12 30.24 23.91
N LEU A 28 6.75 29.04 24.37
CA LEU A 28 5.40 28.47 24.18
C LEU A 28 4.59 28.46 25.48
N TYR A 29 3.27 28.47 25.32
CA TYR A 29 2.34 28.29 26.43
C TYR A 29 2.05 26.80 26.64
N THR A 30 1.99 26.38 27.90
CA THR A 30 1.58 25.04 28.34
C THR A 30 0.35 25.11 29.23
N THR A 31 -0.41 24.02 29.32
CA THR A 31 -1.63 23.99 30.13
C THR A 31 -1.35 23.59 31.58
N VAL A 32 -1.52 24.54 32.51
CA VAL A 32 -1.54 24.26 33.94
C VAL A 32 -2.98 24.34 34.42
N GLY A 33 -3.61 23.18 34.63
CA GLY A 33 -5.06 23.10 34.85
C GLY A 33 -5.82 23.52 33.58
N THR A 34 -6.65 24.56 33.67
CA THR A 34 -7.39 25.13 32.54
C THR A 34 -6.72 26.35 31.91
N ASN A 35 -5.58 26.79 32.44
CA ASN A 35 -4.95 28.04 32.05
C ASN A 35 -3.71 27.81 31.17
N TRP A 36 -3.55 28.67 30.18
CA TRP A 36 -2.33 28.74 29.38
C TRP A 36 -1.29 29.58 30.11
N VAL A 37 -0.16 28.97 30.46
CA VAL A 37 0.95 29.61 31.15
C VAL A 37 2.16 29.66 30.21
N LEU A 38 2.73 30.85 30.01
CA LEU A 38 3.92 31.02 29.17
C LEU A 38 5.12 30.34 29.84
N THR A 39 5.83 29.52 29.09
CA THR A 39 7.16 29.01 29.43
C THR A 39 8.17 30.01 28.86
N PRO A 40 8.80 30.88 29.67
CA PRO A 40 9.63 31.97 29.16
C PRO A 40 10.92 31.42 28.54
N ASP A 41 11.33 31.97 27.41
CA ASP A 41 12.62 31.63 26.80
C ASP A 41 13.79 31.96 27.74
N LEU A 42 14.72 31.02 27.91
CA LEU A 42 15.86 31.13 28.81
C LEU A 42 17.16 30.79 28.06
N PRO A 43 18.32 31.33 28.48
CA PRO A 43 19.62 30.95 27.90
C PRO A 43 19.94 29.45 28.00
N THR A 44 19.27 28.73 28.91
CA THR A 44 19.28 27.27 29.00
C THR A 44 17.98 26.72 28.43
N ALA A 45 18.08 25.77 27.49
CA ALA A 45 16.91 25.11 26.90
C ALA A 45 15.96 24.58 27.97
N GLN A 46 14.66 24.75 27.75
CA GLN A 46 13.62 24.24 28.64
C GLN A 46 13.06 22.96 28.01
N PRO A 47 13.47 21.76 28.50
CA PRO A 47 13.13 20.52 27.84
C PRO A 47 11.62 20.35 27.66
N GLY A 48 11.19 20.16 26.41
CA GLY A 48 9.83 19.77 26.10
C GLY A 48 9.62 18.25 26.17
N SER A 49 8.53 17.78 25.57
CA SER A 49 8.26 16.34 25.40
C SER A 49 8.54 15.92 23.96
N PHE A 50 9.15 14.74 23.77
CA PHE A 50 9.21 14.08 22.47
C PHE A 50 8.49 12.73 22.52
N TYR A 51 7.75 12.40 21.47
CA TYR A 51 7.14 11.10 21.30
C TYR A 51 7.62 10.52 19.97
N ALA A 52 8.15 9.30 20.00
CA ALA A 52 8.51 8.55 18.81
C ALA A 52 7.98 7.13 18.94
N THR A 53 7.49 6.56 17.85
CA THR A 53 7.17 5.14 17.81
C THR A 53 8.44 4.36 18.07
N ARG A 54 8.41 3.48 19.07
CA ARG A 54 9.56 2.62 19.38
C ARG A 54 9.69 1.52 18.32
N ILE A 55 10.45 1.79 17.27
CA ILE A 55 10.64 0.88 16.13
C ILE A 55 11.15 -0.49 16.57
N SER A 56 12.03 -0.54 17.57
CA SER A 56 12.56 -1.80 18.12
C SER A 56 11.49 -2.72 18.72
N ALA A 57 10.37 -2.17 19.22
CA ALA A 57 9.25 -2.98 19.71
C ALA A 57 8.48 -3.68 18.57
N HIS A 58 8.66 -3.25 17.32
CA HIS A 58 8.00 -3.78 16.13
C HIS A 58 8.95 -4.61 15.26
N VAL A 59 10.18 -4.90 15.71
CA VAL A 59 11.18 -5.67 14.95
C VAL A 59 10.65 -7.02 14.47
N ALA A 60 9.86 -7.73 15.30
CA ALA A 60 9.30 -9.02 14.91
C ALA A 60 8.31 -8.89 13.73
N TRP A 61 7.46 -7.87 13.74
CA TRP A 61 6.54 -7.57 12.63
C TRP A 61 7.28 -7.08 11.38
N ILE A 62 8.26 -6.20 11.54
CA ILE A 62 9.09 -5.72 10.41
C ILE A 62 9.77 -6.91 9.72
N ASN A 63 10.38 -7.80 10.50
CA ASN A 63 11.02 -9.00 9.98
C ASN A 63 10.01 -9.97 9.35
N SER A 64 8.75 -10.02 9.82
CA SER A 64 7.73 -10.86 9.17
C SER A 64 7.28 -10.30 7.83
N VAL A 65 7.31 -8.98 7.63
CA VAL A 65 7.01 -8.37 6.34
C VAL A 65 8.18 -8.56 5.37
N ILE A 66 9.42 -8.35 5.82
CA ILE A 66 10.63 -8.50 4.98
C ILE A 66 10.82 -9.96 4.54
N ASN A 67 10.64 -10.91 5.46
CA ASN A 67 10.78 -12.35 5.15
C ASN A 67 9.45 -12.99 4.75
N GLY A 68 8.38 -12.20 4.67
CA GLY A 68 7.07 -12.67 4.25
C GLY A 68 7.08 -13.07 2.78
N PRO A 69 6.14 -13.91 2.34
CA PRO A 69 5.98 -14.20 0.93
C PRO A 69 5.74 -12.88 0.18
N THR A 70 6.44 -12.69 -0.95
CA THR A 70 6.03 -11.66 -1.90
C THR A 70 4.56 -11.87 -2.24
N PRO A 71 3.71 -10.83 -2.22
CA PRO A 71 2.36 -10.97 -2.72
C PRO A 71 2.42 -11.66 -4.08
N SER A 72 1.65 -12.73 -4.25
CA SER A 72 1.59 -13.42 -5.53
C SER A 72 1.23 -12.38 -6.59
N ASP A 73 2.00 -12.33 -7.68
CA ASP A 73 1.61 -11.52 -8.83
C ASP A 73 0.18 -11.90 -9.19
N SER A 74 -0.65 -10.88 -9.46
CA SER A 74 -2.05 -11.15 -9.78
C SER A 74 -2.11 -12.12 -10.97
N THR A 75 -2.90 -13.19 -10.81
CA THR A 75 -3.14 -14.17 -11.88
C THR A 75 -3.48 -13.42 -13.16
N PRO A 76 -2.78 -13.64 -14.28
CA PRO A 76 -2.97 -12.82 -15.46
C PRO A 76 -4.38 -12.98 -16.00
N THR A 77 -4.96 -11.86 -16.44
CA THR A 77 -6.23 -11.89 -17.17
C THR A 77 -5.94 -12.00 -18.67
N LEU A 78 -6.48 -13.03 -19.33
CA LEU A 78 -6.51 -13.07 -20.78
C LEU A 78 -7.53 -12.05 -21.29
N GLN A 79 -7.12 -11.23 -22.24
CA GLN A 79 -8.02 -10.34 -22.96
C GLN A 79 -8.03 -10.69 -24.45
N SER A 80 -9.20 -10.61 -25.07
CA SER A 80 -9.38 -10.93 -26.48
C SER A 80 -10.02 -9.77 -27.26
N SER A 81 -9.72 -9.69 -28.56
CA SER A 81 -10.33 -8.76 -29.52
C SER A 81 -10.56 -9.44 -30.86
N ALA A 82 -11.56 -8.99 -31.62
CA ALA A 82 -11.77 -9.42 -33.01
C ALA A 82 -10.86 -8.69 -34.02
N ASP A 83 -10.28 -7.55 -33.62
CA ASP A 83 -9.38 -6.73 -34.43
C ASP A 83 -8.12 -6.41 -33.60
N VAL A 84 -6.95 -6.50 -34.23
CA VAL A 84 -5.66 -6.20 -33.58
C VAL A 84 -5.61 -4.79 -33.00
N ALA A 85 -6.26 -3.82 -33.66
CA ALA A 85 -6.35 -2.43 -33.22
C ALA A 85 -7.67 -2.13 -32.48
N GLY A 86 -8.52 -3.13 -32.29
CA GLY A 86 -9.82 -3.01 -31.62
C GLY A 86 -9.74 -2.97 -30.10
N GLN A 87 -10.91 -2.91 -29.46
CA GLN A 87 -11.02 -2.99 -28.01
C GLN A 87 -10.80 -4.42 -27.52
N TYR A 88 -9.89 -4.57 -26.56
CA TYR A 88 -9.65 -5.82 -25.86
C TYR A 88 -10.49 -5.88 -24.59
N ALA A 89 -11.26 -6.94 -24.45
CA ALA A 89 -12.10 -7.21 -23.27
C ALA A 89 -11.62 -8.46 -22.55
N ASP A 90 -11.92 -8.56 -21.26
CA ASP A 90 -11.56 -9.71 -20.43
C ASP A 90 -12.28 -10.97 -20.93
N GLU A 91 -11.53 -12.04 -21.17
CA GLU A 91 -12.07 -13.33 -21.61
C GLU A 91 -12.60 -14.10 -20.40
N SER A 92 -13.90 -13.92 -20.12
CA SER A 92 -14.51 -14.34 -18.85
C SER A 92 -14.51 -15.86 -18.62
N ASN A 93 -14.37 -16.65 -19.68
CA ASN A 93 -14.35 -18.11 -19.61
C ASN A 93 -12.93 -18.70 -19.71
N ALA A 94 -11.89 -17.86 -19.58
CA ALA A 94 -10.52 -18.33 -19.56
C ALA A 94 -10.20 -19.07 -18.26
N VAL A 95 -9.71 -20.30 -18.39
CA VAL A 95 -9.18 -21.08 -17.28
C VAL A 95 -7.68 -20.83 -17.22
N VAL A 96 -7.23 -20.09 -16.21
CA VAL A 96 -5.82 -19.75 -16.00
C VAL A 96 -5.21 -20.74 -15.00
N ASP A 97 -4.21 -21.48 -15.44
CA ASP A 97 -3.32 -22.25 -14.58
C ASP A 97 -1.99 -21.51 -14.48
N ASP A 98 -1.85 -20.71 -13.42
CA ASP A 98 -0.65 -19.90 -13.18
C ASP A 98 0.55 -20.72 -12.68
N THR A 99 0.32 -21.95 -12.23
CA THR A 99 1.41 -22.87 -11.84
C THR A 99 2.07 -23.45 -13.09
N SER A 100 1.25 -23.95 -14.03
CA SER A 100 1.74 -24.49 -15.30
C SER A 100 2.01 -23.40 -16.35
N LYS A 101 1.69 -22.13 -16.05
CA LYS A 101 1.78 -20.97 -16.95
C LYS A 101 1.03 -21.20 -18.26
N THR A 102 -0.21 -21.68 -18.14
CA THR A 102 -1.11 -21.89 -19.28
C THR A 102 -2.46 -21.22 -19.08
N ILE A 103 -3.08 -20.82 -20.19
CA ILE A 103 -4.45 -20.33 -20.23
C ILE A 103 -5.21 -21.14 -21.27
N THR A 104 -6.35 -21.70 -20.86
CA THR A 104 -7.20 -22.50 -21.73
C THR A 104 -8.53 -21.80 -21.94
N ILE A 105 -8.93 -21.69 -23.21
CA ILE A 105 -10.26 -21.22 -23.62
C ILE A 105 -10.85 -22.20 -24.64
N ALA A 106 -12.17 -22.17 -24.83
CA ALA A 106 -12.77 -22.88 -25.96
C ALA A 106 -12.20 -22.35 -27.29
N LEU A 107 -12.03 -23.22 -28.28
CA LEU A 107 -11.57 -22.80 -29.60
C LEU A 107 -12.55 -21.76 -30.18
N PRO A 108 -12.11 -20.53 -30.51
CA PRO A 108 -13.00 -19.51 -31.05
C PRO A 108 -13.50 -19.90 -32.45
N GLY A 109 -14.74 -19.54 -32.78
CA GLY A 109 -15.33 -19.77 -34.11
C GLY A 109 -14.73 -18.92 -35.24
N GLY A 110 -13.73 -18.09 -34.95
CA GLY A 110 -13.03 -17.23 -35.91
C GLY A 110 -11.74 -16.68 -35.33
N SER A 111 -10.97 -15.95 -36.16
CA SER A 111 -9.71 -15.35 -35.72
C SER A 111 -9.94 -14.35 -34.59
N ARG A 112 -9.06 -14.40 -33.59
CA ARG A 112 -9.05 -13.52 -32.43
C ARG A 112 -7.61 -13.12 -32.11
N PHE A 113 -7.46 -11.93 -31.57
CA PHE A 113 -6.19 -11.40 -31.07
C PHE A 113 -6.20 -11.43 -29.55
N TYR A 114 -5.07 -11.79 -28.94
CA TYR A 114 -4.95 -12.01 -27.50
C TYR A 114 -3.85 -11.16 -26.90
N ARG A 115 -4.06 -10.72 -25.66
CA ARG A 115 -3.02 -10.11 -24.82
C ARG A 115 -3.22 -10.50 -23.36
N LEU A 116 -2.19 -10.33 -22.56
CA LEU A 116 -2.24 -10.54 -21.11
C LEU A 116 -2.26 -9.21 -20.40
N ARG A 117 -3.15 -9.09 -19.40
CA ARG A 117 -3.13 -8.00 -18.42
C ARG A 117 -2.67 -8.57 -17.08
N ALA A 118 -1.56 -8.05 -16.56
CA ALA A 118 -0.97 -8.46 -15.29
C ALA A 118 -0.23 -7.28 -14.65
N CYS A 119 0.22 -7.44 -13.40
CA CYS A 119 1.06 -6.45 -12.71
C CYS A 119 2.50 -6.42 -13.25
N GLY A 120 3.02 -7.56 -13.71
CA GLY A 120 4.32 -7.70 -14.37
C GLY A 120 4.22 -7.83 -15.89
N ALA A 121 5.36 -7.70 -16.57
CA ALA A 121 5.45 -7.95 -18.00
C ALA A 121 5.40 -9.46 -18.26
N LEU A 122 4.44 -9.90 -19.07
CA LEU A 122 4.29 -11.29 -19.50
C LEU A 122 4.30 -11.40 -21.02
N THR A 123 4.76 -12.53 -21.52
CA THR A 123 4.79 -12.83 -22.96
C THR A 123 4.07 -14.15 -23.25
N ILE A 124 3.13 -14.13 -24.20
CA ILE A 124 2.56 -15.36 -24.75
C ILE A 124 3.62 -15.99 -25.67
N GLN A 125 4.09 -17.18 -25.31
CA GLN A 125 5.14 -17.88 -26.06
C GLN A 125 4.56 -18.76 -27.18
N SER A 126 3.41 -19.36 -26.93
CA SER A 126 2.78 -20.26 -27.89
C SER A 126 1.26 -20.23 -27.77
N ILE A 127 0.61 -20.54 -28.88
CA ILE A 127 -0.83 -20.71 -29.00
C ILE A 127 -1.04 -21.98 -29.81
N GLN A 128 -1.76 -22.95 -29.27
CA GLN A 128 -1.99 -24.25 -29.90
C GLN A 128 -3.45 -24.69 -29.71
N VAL A 129 -3.97 -25.50 -30.64
CA VAL A 129 -5.28 -26.13 -30.50
C VAL A 129 -5.10 -27.53 -29.92
N GLN A 130 -5.76 -27.83 -28.81
CA GLN A 130 -5.70 -29.13 -28.14
C GLN A 130 -7.08 -29.54 -27.65
N GLY A 131 -7.59 -30.68 -28.12
CA GLY A 131 -8.86 -31.24 -27.64
C GLY A 131 -10.09 -30.33 -27.83
N GLY A 132 -10.10 -29.49 -28.87
CA GLY A 132 -11.17 -28.51 -29.10
C GLY A 132 -11.03 -27.20 -28.31
N ASN A 133 -9.95 -27.04 -27.56
CA ASN A 133 -9.61 -25.82 -26.84
C ASN A 133 -8.42 -25.11 -27.49
N LEU A 134 -8.31 -23.81 -27.26
CA LEU A 134 -7.10 -23.05 -27.51
C LEU A 134 -6.32 -22.97 -26.20
N VAL A 135 -5.07 -23.42 -26.22
CA VAL A 135 -4.15 -23.39 -25.08
C VAL A 135 -3.04 -22.39 -25.38
N LEU A 136 -2.89 -21.40 -24.52
CA LEU A 136 -1.84 -20.38 -24.59
C LEU A 136 -0.83 -20.63 -23.46
N ALA A 137 0.46 -20.73 -23.81
CA ALA A 137 1.53 -20.80 -22.81
C ALA A 137 2.19 -19.41 -22.67
N TYR A 138 2.52 -19.01 -21.45
CA TYR A 138 3.14 -17.70 -21.16
C TYR A 138 4.33 -17.79 -20.20
N GLN A 139 5.09 -16.69 -20.11
CA GLN A 139 6.12 -16.46 -19.08
C GLN A 139 6.09 -15.02 -18.62
#